data_AF-V4HPL0-F1
#
_entry.id   AF-V4HPL0-F1
#
_cell.length_a   1.000
_cell.length_b   1.000
_cell.length_c   1.000
_cell.angle_alpha   90.00
_cell.angle_beta   90.00
_cell.angle_gamma   90.00
#
_symmetry.space_group_name_H-M   'P 1'
#
loop_
_entity.id
_entity.type
_entity.pdbx_description
1 polymer ?
#
loop_
_entity_poly.entity_id
_entity_poly.type
_entity_poly.pdbx_seq_one_letter_code
_entity_poly.pdbx_strand_id
1 'polypeptide(L)'
;MTGRSRSGPWYWYVLAAQLVSAGVVTLYVAVAATGAVVTLGDLLTGVVLAVGALLGVAVYPSLFQDAVYVNRTGSEWRPRWWWYFAAGFGVTFLAYGAVRTSGGAGGAAPVVLPFVLVVVSGGVSAVYLYRRHHAVGTP
;
A
#
# COMPACT_ATOMS: atom_id res chain seq x y z
N MET A 1 -2.27 14.16 -35.30
CA MET A 1 -3.23 13.64 -34.30
C MET A 1 -2.47 13.34 -33.01
N THR A 2 -2.43 14.30 -32.08
CA THR A 2 -1.72 14.18 -30.81
C THR A 2 -2.57 13.35 -29.84
N GLY A 3 -2.24 12.07 -29.70
CA GLY A 3 -2.81 11.21 -28.67
C GLY A 3 -2.42 11.74 -27.29
N ARG A 4 -3.29 12.54 -26.65
CA ARG A 4 -3.23 12.77 -25.21
C ARG A 4 -3.35 11.41 -24.54
N SER A 5 -2.23 10.85 -24.07
CA SER A 5 -2.28 9.61 -23.30
C SER A 5 -3.00 9.91 -21.99
N ARG A 6 -4.28 9.55 -21.93
CA ARG A 6 -5.07 9.44 -20.70
C ARG A 6 -4.48 8.33 -19.83
N SER A 7 -3.31 8.52 -19.22
CA SER A 7 -3.06 7.84 -17.94
C SER A 7 -3.86 8.62 -16.91
N GLY A 8 -5.07 8.14 -16.65
CA GLY A 8 -6.08 8.91 -15.95
C GLY A 8 -5.66 9.28 -14.53
N PRO A 9 -6.22 10.38 -13.97
CA PRO A 9 -6.12 10.75 -12.55
C PRO A 9 -6.41 9.58 -11.58
N TRP A 10 -7.12 8.57 -12.09
CA TRP A 10 -7.44 7.31 -11.43
C TRP A 10 -6.27 6.66 -10.67
N TYR A 11 -5.07 6.56 -11.26
CA TYR A 11 -3.96 5.87 -10.59
C TYR A 11 -3.47 6.63 -9.36
N TRP A 12 -3.51 7.96 -9.41
CA TRP A 12 -3.23 8.82 -8.27
C TRP A 12 -4.25 8.60 -7.15
N TYR A 13 -5.54 8.46 -7.50
CA TYR A 13 -6.59 8.18 -6.51
C TYR A 13 -6.43 6.82 -5.84
N VAL A 14 -5.93 5.79 -6.53
CA VAL A 14 -5.64 4.48 -5.89
C VAL A 14 -4.54 4.62 -4.82
N LEU A 15 -3.47 5.34 -5.13
CA LEU A 15 -2.40 5.63 -4.16
C LEU A 15 -2.94 6.41 -2.95
N ALA A 16 -3.76 7.43 -3.19
CA ALA A 16 -4.36 8.25 -2.15
C ALA A 16 -5.34 7.44 -1.28
N ALA A 17 -6.18 6.61 -1.92
CA ALA A 17 -7.11 5.71 -1.25
C ALA A 17 -6.35 4.72 -0.36
N GLN A 18 -5.22 4.16 -0.82
CA GLN A 18 -4.42 3.28 0.02
C GLN A 18 -3.80 4.01 1.21
N LEU A 19 -3.35 5.25 1.03
CA LEU A 19 -2.81 6.04 2.15
C LEU A 19 -3.87 6.23 3.25
N VAL A 20 -5.10 6.59 2.86
CA VAL A 20 -6.23 6.71 3.80
C VAL A 20 -6.58 5.36 4.40
N SER A 21 -6.67 4.31 3.57
CA SER A 21 -6.95 2.94 4.01
C SER A 21 -5.94 2.46 5.05
N ALA A 22 -4.64 2.72 4.85
CA ALA A 22 -3.61 2.36 5.80
C ALA A 22 -3.80 3.04 7.16
N GLY A 23 -4.19 4.32 7.19
CA GLY A 23 -4.54 5.02 8.43
C GLY A 23 -5.75 4.39 9.13
N VAL A 24 -6.83 4.15 8.38
CA VAL A 24 -8.06 3.55 8.92
C VAL A 24 -7.82 2.13 9.46
N VAL A 25 -7.14 1.29 8.70
CA VAL A 25 -6.79 -0.09 9.10
C VAL A 25 -5.89 -0.07 10.32
N THR A 26 -4.91 0.85 10.40
CA THR A 26 -4.03 0.97 11.58
C THR A 26 -4.81 1.33 12.84
N LEU A 27 -5.71 2.31 12.76
CA LEU A 27 -6.58 2.67 13.88
C LEU A 27 -7.50 1.50 14.27
N TYR A 28 -8.11 0.84 13.29
CA TYR A 28 -8.99 -0.30 13.52
C TYR A 28 -8.26 -1.45 14.22
N VAL A 29 -7.07 -1.83 13.73
CA VAL A 29 -6.26 -2.91 14.32
C VAL A 29 -5.79 -2.54 15.73
N ALA A 30 -5.43 -1.28 15.97
CA ALA A 30 -5.08 -0.81 17.30
C ALA A 30 -6.24 -0.97 18.30
N VAL A 31 -7.47 -0.62 17.89
CA VAL A 31 -8.67 -0.87 18.70
C VAL A 31 -8.92 -2.36 18.89
N ALA A 32 -8.82 -3.16 17.83
CA ALA A 32 -9.01 -4.61 17.88
C ALA A 32 -8.00 -5.32 18.81
N ALA A 33 -6.78 -4.79 18.92
CA ALA A 33 -5.74 -5.31 19.82
C ALA A 33 -6.07 -5.08 21.31
N THR A 34 -6.91 -4.09 21.64
CA THR A 34 -7.39 -3.87 23.02
C THR A 34 -8.47 -4.86 23.44
N GLY A 35 -9.15 -5.50 22.49
CA GLY A 35 -10.25 -6.43 22.74
C GLY A 35 -11.53 -5.78 23.30
N ALA A 36 -11.64 -4.44 23.30
CA ALA A 36 -12.74 -3.72 23.94
C ALA A 36 -14.08 -3.80 23.19
N VAL A 37 -14.05 -3.83 21.85
CA VAL A 37 -15.26 -3.81 21.00
C VAL A 37 -15.20 -4.85 19.88
N VAL A 38 -14.00 -5.22 19.44
CA VAL A 38 -13.72 -6.20 18.40
C VAL A 38 -12.37 -6.86 18.72
N THR A 39 -12.13 -8.07 18.24
CA THR A 39 -10.86 -8.80 18.44
C THR A 39 -10.12 -9.02 17.12
N LEU A 40 -8.82 -9.34 17.21
CA LEU A 40 -8.02 -9.68 16.03
C LEU A 40 -8.49 -10.98 15.33
N GLY A 41 -9.18 -11.87 16.05
CA GLY A 41 -9.70 -13.12 15.51
C GLY A 41 -11.07 -13.00 14.83
N ASP A 42 -11.71 -11.83 14.92
CA ASP A 42 -13.07 -11.66 14.41
C ASP A 42 -13.10 -11.63 12.87
N LEU A 43 -14.19 -12.15 12.30
CA LEU A 43 -14.42 -12.15 10.86
C LEU A 43 -14.33 -10.74 10.26
N LEU A 44 -14.87 -9.74 10.97
CA LEU A 44 -14.82 -8.34 10.53
C LEU A 44 -13.39 -7.83 10.40
N THR A 45 -12.50 -8.20 11.34
CA THR A 45 -11.08 -7.87 11.27
C THR A 45 -10.42 -8.51 10.06
N GLY A 46 -10.75 -9.77 9.78
CA GLY A 46 -10.33 -10.46 8.55
C GLY A 46 -10.77 -9.73 7.28
N VAL A 47 -12.03 -9.27 7.22
CA VAL A 47 -12.57 -8.52 6.06
C VAL A 47 -11.86 -7.18 5.88
N VAL A 48 -11.68 -6.41 6.96
CA VAL A 48 -10.99 -5.11 6.92
C VAL A 48 -9.56 -5.26 6.42
N LEU A 49 -8.83 -6.25 6.93
CA LEU A 49 -7.46 -6.55 6.51
C LEU A 49 -7.40 -7.04 5.07
N ALA A 50 -8.32 -7.90 4.64
CA ALA A 50 -8.38 -8.39 3.26
C ALA A 50 -8.64 -7.26 2.26
N VAL A 51 -9.61 -6.38 2.54
CA VAL A 51 -9.92 -5.22 1.67
C VAL A 51 -8.73 -4.27 1.60
N GLY A 52 -8.13 -3.92 2.74
CA GLY A 52 -6.93 -3.07 2.78
C GLY A 52 -5.75 -3.71 2.03
N ALA A 53 -5.55 -5.02 2.18
CA ALA A 53 -4.48 -5.75 1.52
C ALA A 53 -4.69 -5.80 -0.01
N LEU A 54 -5.92 -6.04 -0.48
CA LEU A 54 -6.26 -6.02 -1.90
C LEU A 54 -6.01 -4.64 -2.52
N LEU A 55 -6.38 -3.57 -1.81
CA LEU A 55 -6.07 -2.21 -2.24
C LEU A 55 -4.55 -1.95 -2.23
N GLY A 56 -3.83 -2.46 -1.22
CA GLY A 56 -2.37 -2.44 -1.15
C GLY A 56 -1.69 -3.15 -2.32
N VAL A 57 -2.23 -4.28 -2.79
CA VAL A 57 -1.76 -4.94 -4.02
C VAL A 57 -2.05 -4.07 -5.25
N ALA A 58 -3.22 -3.42 -5.31
CA ALA A 58 -3.60 -2.54 -6.42
C ALA A 58 -2.73 -1.27 -6.54
N VAL A 59 -2.00 -0.89 -5.48
CA VAL A 59 -1.02 0.21 -5.53
C VAL A 59 0.08 -0.06 -6.53
N TYR A 60 0.65 -1.26 -6.59
CA TYR A 60 1.82 -1.52 -7.43
C TYR A 60 1.58 -1.38 -8.95
N PRO A 61 0.51 -1.95 -9.54
CA PRO A 61 0.21 -1.70 -10.94
C PRO A 61 -0.14 -0.23 -11.19
N SER A 62 -0.82 0.44 -10.25
CA SER A 62 -1.17 1.86 -10.36
C SER A 62 0.08 2.76 -10.33
N LEU A 63 1.01 2.46 -9.43
CA LEU A 63 2.30 3.14 -9.30
C LEU A 63 3.14 2.95 -10.56
N PHE A 64 3.17 1.73 -11.12
CA PHE A 64 3.85 1.48 -12.38
C PHE A 64 3.30 2.36 -13.52
N GLN A 65 1.98 2.41 -13.70
CA GLN A 65 1.35 3.21 -14.74
C GLN A 65 1.61 4.71 -14.56
N ASP A 66 1.50 5.22 -13.34
CA ASP A 66 1.77 6.63 -13.05
C ASP A 66 3.27 6.95 -13.18
N ALA A 67 4.17 6.05 -12.79
CA ALA A 67 5.61 6.26 -12.94
C ALA A 67 6.03 6.30 -14.43
N VAL A 68 5.44 5.44 -15.27
CA VAL A 68 5.65 5.49 -16.73
C VAL A 68 5.15 6.82 -17.31
N TYR A 69 4.01 7.32 -16.83
CA TYR A 69 3.50 8.63 -17.23
C TYR A 69 4.46 9.77 -16.84
N VAL A 70 4.84 9.85 -15.57
CA VAL A 70 5.74 10.91 -15.05
C VAL A 70 7.08 10.92 -15.81
N ASN A 71 7.63 9.74 -16.11
CA ASN A 71 8.87 9.62 -16.89
C ASN A 71 8.74 10.16 -18.33
N ARG A 72 7.54 10.10 -18.94
CA ARG A 72 7.28 10.64 -20.28
C ARG A 72 7.08 12.16 -20.30
N THR A 73 6.65 12.75 -19.19
CA THR A 73 6.41 14.20 -19.08
C THR A 73 7.69 15.02 -19.03
N GLY A 74 8.87 14.38 -18.99
CA GLY A 74 10.16 15.08 -18.98
C GLY A 74 10.49 15.76 -17.65
N SER A 75 9.84 15.34 -16.56
CA SER A 75 10.15 15.84 -15.21
C SER A 75 11.58 15.47 -14.80
N GLU A 76 12.21 16.32 -13.99
CA GLU A 76 13.54 16.06 -13.40
C GLU A 76 13.53 14.79 -12.52
N TRP A 77 12.39 14.48 -11.90
CA TRP A 77 12.19 13.28 -11.12
C TRP A 77 11.84 12.08 -12.02
N ARG A 78 12.68 11.04 -11.97
CA ARG A 78 12.47 9.77 -12.67
C ARG A 78 12.14 8.64 -11.69
N PRO A 79 10.86 8.39 -11.38
CA PRO A 79 10.48 7.32 -10.46
C PRO A 79 10.91 5.95 -11.01
N ARG A 80 11.73 5.25 -10.23
CA ARG A 80 12.09 3.85 -10.44
C ARG A 80 11.07 2.98 -9.69
N TRP A 81 9.99 2.60 -10.39
CA TRP A 81 8.86 1.84 -9.81
C TRP A 81 9.30 0.56 -9.08
N TRP A 82 10.36 -0.09 -9.55
CA TRP A 82 10.84 -1.35 -9.00
C TRP A 82 11.34 -1.22 -7.56
N TRP A 83 11.87 -0.05 -7.14
CA TRP A 83 12.29 0.16 -5.75
C TRP A 83 11.09 0.17 -4.80
N TYR A 84 9.96 0.73 -5.22
CA TYR A 84 8.73 0.75 -4.44
C TYR A 84 8.11 -0.64 -4.34
N PHE A 85 8.13 -1.40 -5.44
CA PHE A 85 7.74 -2.81 -5.44
C PHE A 85 8.62 -3.65 -4.52
N ALA A 86 9.95 -3.49 -4.62
CA ALA A 86 10.91 -4.22 -3.80
C ALA A 86 10.76 -3.89 -2.31
N ALA A 87 10.51 -2.63 -1.95
CA ALA A 87 10.21 -2.24 -0.57
C ALA A 87 8.91 -2.90 -0.08
N GLY A 88 7.84 -2.82 -0.87
CA GLY A 88 6.54 -3.43 -0.59
C GLY A 88 6.59 -4.92 -0.31
N PHE A 89 7.01 -5.69 -1.32
CA PHE A 89 7.06 -7.13 -1.24
C PHE A 89 8.23 -7.64 -0.39
N GLY A 90 9.37 -6.95 -0.40
CA GLY A 90 10.53 -7.30 0.41
C GLY A 90 10.23 -7.21 1.90
N VAL A 91 9.62 -6.12 2.36
CA VAL A 91 9.25 -5.99 3.78
C VAL A 91 8.18 -7.01 4.17
N THR A 92 7.18 -7.24 3.31
CA THR A 92 6.14 -8.25 3.56
C THR A 92 6.73 -9.67 3.64
N PHE A 93 7.70 -9.99 2.78
CA PHE A 93 8.42 -11.26 2.80
C PHE A 93 9.28 -11.42 4.06
N LEU A 94 9.98 -10.37 4.47
CA LEU A 94 10.74 -10.36 5.73
C LEU A 94 9.83 -10.55 6.95
N ALA A 95 8.65 -9.92 6.94
CA ALA A 95 7.65 -10.12 8.00
C ALA A 95 7.14 -11.57 8.04
N TYR A 96 6.92 -12.20 6.88
CA TYR A 96 6.62 -13.63 6.81
C TYR A 96 7.73 -14.48 7.43
N GLY A 97 8.99 -14.21 7.09
CA GLY A 97 10.13 -14.87 7.70
C GLY A 97 10.13 -14.74 9.22
N ALA A 98 9.94 -13.52 9.74
CA ALA A 98 9.90 -13.23 11.17
C ALA A 98 8.79 -14.00 11.90
N VAL A 99 7.56 -14.00 11.36
CA VAL A 99 6.41 -14.73 11.92
C VAL A 99 6.64 -16.24 11.92
N ARG A 100 7.33 -16.77 10.90
CA ARG A 100 7.68 -18.20 10.83
C ARG A 100 8.72 -18.57 11.89
N THR A 101 9.76 -17.75 12.06
CA THR A 101 10.83 -18.02 13.03
C THR A 101 10.40 -17.87 14.48
N SER A 102 9.38 -17.05 14.77
CA SER A 102 8.88 -16.85 16.13
C SER A 102 7.88 -17.91 16.60
N GLY A 103 7.58 -18.92 15.78
CA GLY A 103 6.56 -19.93 16.08
C GLY A 103 5.11 -19.41 15.96
N GLY A 104 4.90 -18.16 15.58
CA GLY A 104 3.58 -17.52 15.43
C GLY A 104 2.81 -17.90 14.15
N ALA A 105 3.34 -18.83 13.36
CA ALA A 105 2.89 -19.13 12.01
C ALA A 105 1.45 -19.64 11.90
N GLY A 106 0.90 -20.24 12.96
CA GLY A 106 -0.45 -20.82 12.94
C GLY A 106 -1.57 -19.83 13.24
N GLY A 107 -1.34 -18.86 14.15
CA GLY A 107 -2.40 -17.98 14.67
C GLY A 107 -2.26 -16.51 14.28
N ALA A 108 -1.03 -15.98 14.24
CA ALA A 108 -0.81 -14.54 14.03
C ALA A 108 -0.62 -14.17 12.56
N ALA A 109 -0.13 -15.11 11.73
CA ALA A 109 0.16 -14.85 10.32
C ALA A 109 -1.02 -14.27 9.51
N PRO A 110 -2.27 -14.76 9.66
CA PRO A 110 -3.42 -14.24 8.93
C PRO A 110 -3.75 -12.76 9.23
N VAL A 111 -3.28 -12.24 10.36
CA VAL A 111 -3.49 -10.85 10.79
C VAL A 111 -2.26 -10.01 10.43
N VAL A 112 -1.07 -10.48 10.82
CA VAL A 112 0.19 -9.72 10.70
C VAL A 112 0.55 -9.46 9.25
N LEU A 113 0.43 -10.45 8.36
CA LEU A 113 0.86 -10.30 6.96
C LEU A 113 0.04 -9.29 6.16
N PRO A 114 -1.31 -9.36 6.13
CA PRO A 114 -2.08 -8.35 5.45
C PRO A 114 -1.93 -6.98 6.11
N PHE A 115 -1.79 -6.92 7.44
CA PHE A 115 -1.53 -5.66 8.13
C PHE A 115 -0.21 -5.01 7.70
N VAL A 116 0.89 -5.79 7.67
CA VAL A 116 2.19 -5.30 7.20
C VAL A 116 2.09 -4.83 5.75
N LEU A 117 1.45 -5.60 4.87
CA LEU A 117 1.25 -5.20 3.48
C LEU A 117 0.51 -3.86 3.37
N VAL A 118 -0.55 -3.66 4.16
CA VAL A 118 -1.31 -2.41 4.20
C VAL A 118 -0.44 -1.25 4.65
N VAL A 119 0.29 -1.38 5.75
CA VAL A 119 1.12 -0.30 6.31
C VAL A 119 2.25 0.06 5.34
N VAL A 120 2.94 -0.94 4.78
CA VAL A 120 4.06 -0.71 3.86
C VAL A 120 3.57 -0.11 2.55
N SER A 121 2.48 -0.60 1.98
CA SER A 121 1.90 -0.01 0.76
C SER A 121 1.38 1.41 1.00
N GLY A 122 0.83 1.70 2.19
CA GLY A 122 0.49 3.06 2.62
C GLY A 122 1.72 3.98 2.69
N GLY A 123 2.82 3.51 3.28
CA GLY A 123 4.09 4.26 3.32
C GLY A 123 4.68 4.50 1.93
N VAL A 124 4.65 3.48 1.06
CA VAL A 124 5.03 3.59 -0.35
C VAL A 124 4.19 4.65 -1.07
N SER A 125 2.86 4.62 -0.89
CA SER A 125 1.94 5.61 -1.44
C SER A 125 2.25 7.02 -0.93
N ALA A 126 2.48 7.20 0.37
CA ALA A 126 2.84 8.50 0.96
C ALA A 126 4.11 9.08 0.33
N VAL A 127 5.20 8.29 0.29
CA VAL A 127 6.49 8.72 -0.26
C VAL A 127 6.38 9.02 -1.75
N TYR A 128 5.65 8.18 -2.50
CA TYR A 128 5.46 8.37 -3.93
C TYR A 128 4.64 9.64 -4.23
N LEU A 129 3.51 9.83 -3.55
CA LEU A 129 2.64 10.99 -3.72
C LEU A 129 3.35 12.29 -3.33
N TYR A 130 4.12 12.29 -2.24
CA TYR A 130 4.92 13.44 -1.82
C TYR A 130 5.91 13.86 -2.90
N ARG A 131 6.70 12.91 -3.43
CA ARG A 131 7.69 13.20 -4.49
C ARG A 131 7.01 13.63 -5.79
N ARG A 132 5.90 12.98 -6.15
CA ARG A 132 5.12 13.35 -7.33
C ARG A 132 4.56 14.76 -7.23
N HIS A 133 4.03 15.14 -6.07
CA HIS A 133 3.50 16.49 -5.85
C HIS A 133 4.58 17.56 -6.06
N HIS A 134 5.79 17.33 -5.56
CA HIS A 134 6.91 18.24 -5.78
C HIS A 134 7.40 18.29 -7.24
N ALA A 135 7.34 17.17 -7.98
CA ALA A 135 7.86 17.11 -9.34
C ALA A 135 6.86 17.55 -10.42
N VAL A 136 5.57 17.26 -10.22
CA VAL A 136 4.54 17.40 -11.27
C VAL A 136 3.20 17.94 -10.73
N GLY A 137 3.07 18.17 -9.43
CA GLY A 137 1.83 18.63 -8.80
C GLY A 137 0.79 17.52 -8.54
N THR A 138 -0.40 17.96 -8.11
CA THR A 138 -1.61 17.12 -8.08
C THR A 138 -2.34 17.21 -9.43
N PRO A 139 -3.13 16.20 -9.81
CA PRO A 139 -4.07 16.34 -10.92
C PRO A 139 -5.03 17.52 -10.75
#